data_AF-A0AAW1X271-F1
#
_entry.id   AF-A0AAW1X271-F1
#
_cell.length_a   1.000
_cell.length_b   1.000
_cell.length_c   1.000
_cell.angle_alpha   90.00
_cell.angle_beta   90.00
_cell.angle_gamma   90.00
#
_symmetry.space_group_name_H-M   'P 1'
#
loop_
_entity.id
_entity.type
_entity.pdbx_description
1 polymer ?
#
loop_
_entity_poly.entity_id
_entity_poly.type
_entity_poly.pdbx_seq_one_letter_code
_entity_poly.pdbx_strand_id
1 'polypeptide(L)'
;MQPNCVKPQWKAAIDFKWIWDNNEAVAANIKKRNSNANFGTCIGFESLFKLIVTHRKQEVERLLGERNAVANKMKGKLESTERQKLIEEGKNLKGFLHWKKTCLSLLMNFSRKHSKDGRQPS
;
A
#
# COMPACT_ATOMS: atom_id res chain seq x y z
N MET A 1 -35.70 10.54 -30.00
CA MET A 1 -34.65 10.36 -28.99
C MET A 1 -35.18 9.40 -27.94
N GLN A 2 -34.62 8.19 -27.79
CA GLN A 2 -35.09 7.24 -26.78
C GLN A 2 -34.41 7.52 -25.43
N PRO A 3 -35.12 7.44 -24.30
CA PRO A 3 -34.53 7.62 -22.99
C PRO A 3 -33.62 6.42 -22.65
N ASN A 4 -32.40 6.70 -22.19
CA ASN A 4 -31.45 5.69 -21.74
C ASN A 4 -32.07 4.83 -20.63
N CYS A 5 -32.35 3.56 -20.94
CA CYS A 5 -32.68 2.54 -19.95
C CYS A 5 -31.43 2.23 -19.12
N VAL A 6 -31.31 2.86 -17.95
CA VAL A 6 -30.23 2.58 -17.00
C VAL A 6 -30.55 1.26 -16.32
N LYS A 7 -29.79 0.20 -16.65
CA LYS A 7 -29.97 -1.12 -16.03
C LYS A 7 -29.78 -1.00 -14.51
N PRO A 8 -30.59 -1.67 -13.68
CA PRO A 8 -30.40 -1.66 -12.24
C PRO A 8 -29.04 -2.28 -11.92
N GLN A 9 -28.10 -1.45 -11.48
CA GLN A 9 -26.80 -1.93 -11.05
C GLN A 9 -26.96 -2.46 -9.64
N TRP A 10 -27.02 -3.79 -9.50
CA TRP A 10 -27.13 -4.45 -8.20
C TRP A 10 -25.89 -4.10 -7.37
N LYS A 11 -26.06 -3.25 -6.37
CA LYS A 11 -25.01 -2.86 -5.41
C LYS A 11 -25.25 -3.61 -4.11
N ALA A 12 -24.78 -4.85 -4.01
CA ALA A 12 -24.60 -5.44 -2.69
C ALA A 12 -23.34 -4.85 -2.07
N ALA A 13 -23.53 -3.98 -1.08
CA ALA A 13 -22.43 -3.54 -0.23
C ALA A 13 -22.01 -4.72 0.65
N ILE A 14 -20.85 -5.30 0.35
CA ILE A 14 -20.25 -6.35 1.16
C ILE A 14 -19.37 -5.68 2.23
N ASP A 15 -19.62 -5.97 3.50
CA ASP A 15 -18.80 -5.46 4.60
C ASP A 15 -17.51 -6.28 4.73
N PHE A 16 -16.44 -5.80 4.10
CA PHE A 16 -15.11 -6.43 4.19
C PHE A 16 -14.56 -6.44 5.62
N LYS A 17 -14.87 -5.42 6.43
CA LYS A 17 -14.40 -5.36 7.82
C LYS A 17 -15.02 -6.50 8.62
N TRP A 18 -16.33 -6.70 8.50
CA TRP A 18 -16.99 -7.81 9.17
C TRP A 18 -16.45 -9.16 8.71
N ILE A 19 -16.22 -9.33 7.40
CA ILE A 19 -15.67 -10.58 6.84
C ILE A 19 -14.30 -10.92 7.44
N TRP A 20 -13.41 -9.94 7.56
CA TRP A 20 -12.09 -10.14 8.13
C TRP A 20 -12.10 -10.37 9.64
N ASP A 21 -13.02 -9.72 10.35
CA ASP A 21 -13.17 -9.86 11.79
C ASP A 21 -13.88 -11.18 12.16
N ASN A 22 -14.64 -11.80 11.24
CA ASN A 22 -15.49 -12.98 11.48
C ASN A 22 -15.13 -14.17 10.56
N ASN A 23 -13.85 -14.50 10.51
CA ASN A 23 -13.29 -15.50 9.60
C ASN A 23 -13.98 -16.88 9.68
N GLU A 24 -14.28 -17.36 10.89
CA GLU A 24 -14.92 -18.67 11.10
C GLU A 24 -16.35 -18.71 10.56
N ALA A 25 -17.12 -17.63 10.81
CA ALA A 25 -18.49 -17.50 10.33
C ALA A 25 -18.55 -17.46 8.80
N VAL A 26 -17.59 -16.78 8.16
CA VAL A 26 -17.48 -16.73 6.70
C VAL A 26 -17.10 -18.09 6.12
N ALA A 27 -16.11 -18.77 6.70
CA ALA A 27 -15.70 -20.11 6.27
C ALA A 27 -16.83 -21.13 6.38
N ALA A 28 -17.60 -21.11 7.49
CA ALA A 28 -18.77 -21.94 7.67
C ALA A 28 -19.88 -21.62 6.63
N ASN A 29 -20.07 -20.33 6.32
CA ASN A 29 -21.06 -19.90 5.33
C ASN A 29 -20.72 -20.37 3.91
N ILE A 30 -19.44 -20.28 3.51
CA ILE A 30 -18.94 -20.75 2.21
C ILE A 30 -19.21 -22.25 2.05
N LYS A 31 -18.91 -23.04 3.08
CA LYS A 31 -19.19 -24.49 3.11
C LYS A 31 -20.70 -24.77 3.01
N LYS A 32 -21.51 -24.06 3.79
CA LYS A 32 -22.98 -24.22 3.81
C LYS A 32 -23.62 -23.90 2.44
N ARG A 33 -23.05 -22.97 1.68
CA ARG A 33 -23.53 -22.56 0.36
C ARG A 33 -22.88 -23.31 -0.81
N ASN A 34 -22.05 -24.31 -0.52
CA ASN A 34 -21.27 -25.05 -1.51
C ASN A 34 -20.53 -24.13 -2.50
N SER A 35 -19.97 -23.03 -2.00
CA SER A 35 -19.27 -22.03 -2.81
C SER A 35 -17.82 -22.43 -3.01
N ASN A 36 -17.29 -22.23 -4.22
CA ASN A 36 -15.88 -22.48 -4.57
C ASN A 36 -14.91 -21.39 -4.10
N ALA A 37 -15.33 -20.54 -3.15
CA ALA A 37 -14.50 -19.43 -2.67
C ALA A 37 -13.39 -19.94 -1.72
N ASN A 38 -12.12 -19.68 -2.05
CA ASN A 38 -11.00 -20.01 -1.17
C ASN A 38 -10.69 -18.84 -0.21
N PHE A 39 -11.34 -18.88 0.95
CA PHE A 39 -11.18 -17.85 1.96
C PHE A 39 -9.76 -17.78 2.57
N GLY A 40 -9.07 -18.93 2.65
CA GLY A 40 -7.68 -18.98 3.15
C GLY A 40 -6.72 -18.21 2.26
N THR A 41 -6.89 -18.28 0.94
CA THR A 41 -6.11 -17.49 -0.01
C THR A 41 -6.33 -15.98 0.19
N CYS A 42 -7.56 -15.54 0.47
CA CYS A 42 -7.86 -14.14 0.74
C CYS A 42 -7.15 -13.62 2.00
N ILE A 43 -7.15 -14.39 3.09
CA ILE A 43 -6.42 -14.06 4.33
C ILE A 43 -4.90 -14.01 4.06
N GLY A 44 -4.39 -14.96 3.28
CA GLY A 44 -2.99 -14.99 2.87
C GLY A 44 -2.57 -13.75 2.10
N PHE A 45 -3.36 -13.32 1.12
CA PHE A 45 -3.11 -12.09 0.37
C PHE A 45 -3.14 -10.84 1.24
N GLU A 46 -4.08 -10.74 2.18
CA GLU A 46 -4.16 -9.60 3.10
C GLU A 46 -2.94 -9.53 4.03
N SER A 47 -2.51 -10.68 4.55
CA SER A 47 -1.32 -10.77 5.41
C SER A 47 -0.04 -10.41 4.64
N LEU A 48 0.09 -10.93 3.42
CA LEU A 48 1.20 -10.60 2.52
C LEU A 48 1.22 -9.11 2.16
N PHE A 49 0.05 -8.53 1.87
CA PHE A 49 -0.08 -7.11 1.58
C PHE A 49 0.40 -6.25 2.76
N LYS A 50 -0.07 -6.55 3.98
CA LYS A 50 0.39 -5.87 5.21
C LYS A 50 1.90 -5.97 5.39
N LEU A 51 2.47 -7.16 5.18
CA LEU A 51 3.91 -7.39 5.26
C LEU A 51 4.68 -6.51 4.26
N ILE A 52 4.25 -6.48 2.99
CA ILE A 52 4.87 -5.66 1.94
C ILE A 52 4.80 -4.18 2.29
N VAL A 53 3.64 -3.69 2.77
CA VAL A 53 3.47 -2.29 3.18
C VAL A 53 4.44 -1.93 4.30
N THR A 54 4.52 -2.76 5.34
CA THR A 54 5.43 -2.55 6.48
C THR A 54 6.89 -2.50 6.03
N HIS A 55 7.32 -3.48 5.24
CA HIS A 55 8.69 -3.53 4.73
C HIS A 55 9.02 -2.30 3.86
N ARG A 56 8.08 -1.85 3.01
CA ARG A 56 8.29 -0.63 2.21
C ARG A 56 8.37 0.64 3.05
N LYS A 57 7.65 0.74 4.17
CA LYS A 57 7.76 1.87 5.10
C LYS A 57 9.13 1.90 5.77
N GLN A 58 9.61 0.75 6.27
CA GLN A 58 10.94 0.62 6.86
C GLN A 58 12.05 1.04 5.87
N GLU A 59 11.92 0.65 4.60
CA GLU A 59 12.85 1.06 3.55
C GLU A 59 12.86 2.58 3.30
N VAL A 60 11.70 3.23 3.34
CA VAL A 60 11.61 4.70 3.23
C VAL A 60 12.27 5.37 4.43
N GLU A 61 12.05 4.86 5.64
CA GLU A 61 12.68 5.38 6.86
C GLU A 61 14.20 5.19 6.85
N ARG A 62 14.69 4.02 6.41
CA ARG A 62 16.12 3.76 6.21
C ARG A 62 16.75 4.77 5.27
N LEU A 63 16.16 4.99 4.09
CA LEU A 63 16.67 5.95 3.10
C LEU A 63 16.62 7.40 3.61
N LEU A 64 15.64 7.76 4.44
CA LEU A 64 15.61 9.06 5.11
C LEU A 64 16.79 9.20 6.10
N GLY A 65 17.09 8.15 6.85
CA GLY A 65 18.24 8.08 7.75
C GLY A 65 19.56 8.25 7.01
N GLU A 66 19.76 7.53 5.90
CA GLU A 66 20.96 7.62 5.06
C GLU A 66 21.13 9.02 4.46
N ARG A 67 20.05 9.59 3.91
CA ARG A 67 20.08 10.97 3.40
C ARG A 67 20.46 11.96 4.50
N ASN A 68 19.95 11.79 5.72
CA ASN A 68 20.31 12.64 6.86
C ASN A 68 21.76 12.47 7.28
N ALA A 69 22.29 11.24 7.26
CA ALA A 69 23.69 10.96 7.54
C ALA A 69 24.60 11.66 6.51
N VAL A 70 24.27 11.60 5.22
CA VAL A 70 24.99 12.34 4.17
C VAL A 70 24.93 13.85 4.42
N ALA A 71 23.75 14.40 4.73
CA ALA A 71 23.60 15.81 5.04
C ALA A 71 24.40 16.24 6.28
N ASN A 72 24.53 15.37 7.28
CA ASN A 72 25.36 15.62 8.46
C ASN A 72 26.85 15.53 8.14
N LYS A 73 27.30 14.56 7.31
CA LYS A 73 28.68 14.49 6.83
C LYS A 73 29.09 15.74 6.05
N MET A 74 28.14 16.36 5.33
CA MET A 74 28.35 17.61 4.61
C MET A 74 28.60 18.83 5.51
N LYS A 75 28.28 18.75 6.81
CA LYS A 75 28.49 19.84 7.76
C LYS A 75 29.94 19.83 8.22
N GLY A 76 30.76 20.68 7.62
CA GLY A 76 32.16 20.86 8.00
C GLY A 76 33.06 21.23 6.84
N LYS A 77 34.35 21.36 7.14
CA LYS A 77 35.40 21.45 6.13
C LYS A 77 35.63 20.06 5.56
N LEU A 78 35.47 19.94 4.26
CA LEU A 78 35.65 18.71 3.48
C LEU A 78 36.51 19.07 2.28
N GLU A 79 37.37 18.12 1.90
CA GLU A 79 38.09 18.19 0.63
C GLU A 79 37.12 18.22 -0.56
N SER A 80 37.52 18.89 -1.65
CA SER A 80 36.67 19.10 -2.83
C SER A 80 36.15 17.77 -3.41
N THR A 81 37.04 16.78 -3.48
CA THR A 81 36.74 15.42 -3.96
C THR A 81 35.74 14.69 -3.07
N GLU A 82 35.86 14.81 -1.75
CA GLU A 82 34.98 14.15 -0.80
C GLU A 82 33.58 14.79 -0.79
N ARG A 83 33.53 16.12 -0.89
CA ARG A 83 32.27 16.85 -1.10
C ARG A 83 31.57 16.40 -2.38
N GLN A 84 32.30 16.23 -3.48
CA GLN A 84 31.70 15.80 -4.75
C GLN A 84 31.08 14.39 -4.66
N LYS A 85 31.75 13.45 -3.96
CA LYS A 85 31.21 12.11 -3.69
C LYS A 85 29.90 12.17 -2.90
N LEU A 86 29.86 12.95 -1.82
CA LEU A 86 28.67 13.10 -1.00
C LEU A 86 27.51 13.81 -1.75
N ILE A 87 27.81 14.71 -2.70
CA ILE A 87 26.79 15.35 -3.55
C ILE A 87 26.12 14.29 -4.43
N GLU A 88 26.93 13.43 -5.05
CA GLU A 88 26.44 12.38 -5.94
C GLU A 88 25.63 11.33 -5.17
N GLU A 89 26.13 10.91 -4.00
CA GLU A 89 25.39 10.04 -3.09
C GLU A 89 24.05 10.66 -2.67
N GLY A 90 24.03 11.95 -2.33
CA GLY A 90 22.82 12.68 -1.99
C GLY A 90 21.79 12.75 -3.13
N LYS A 91 22.24 12.93 -4.38
CA LYS A 91 21.36 12.90 -5.56
C LYS A 91 20.75 11.53 -5.77
N ASN A 92 21.56 10.48 -5.69
CA ASN A 92 21.11 9.10 -5.85
C ASN A 92 20.10 8.73 -4.76
N LEU A 93 20.39 9.03 -3.49
CA LEU A 93 19.47 8.82 -2.37
C LEU A 93 18.15 9.58 -2.55
N LYS A 94 18.18 10.82 -3.05
CA LYS A 94 16.97 11.59 -3.34
C LYS A 94 16.11 10.89 -4.41
N GLY A 95 16.73 10.38 -5.48
CA GLY A 95 16.06 9.61 -6.53
C GLY A 95 15.42 8.33 -6.01
N PHE A 96 16.19 7.51 -5.28
CA PHE A 96 15.68 6.27 -4.68
C PHE A 96 14.55 6.51 -3.67
N LEU A 97 14.68 7.54 -2.83
CA LEU A 97 13.66 7.91 -1.87
C LEU A 97 12.37 8.34 -2.56
N HIS A 98 12.47 9.13 -3.63
CA HIS A 98 11.31 9.51 -4.44
C HIS A 98 10.61 8.27 -5.02
N TRP A 99 11.36 7.39 -5.68
CA TRP A 99 10.82 6.15 -6.26
C TRP A 99 10.12 5.28 -5.20
N LYS A 100 10.78 5.01 -4.07
CA LYS A 100 10.22 4.17 -2.99
C LYS A 100 8.95 4.77 -2.41
N LYS A 101 8.90 6.09 -2.21
CA LYS A 101 7.69 6.80 -1.76
C LYS A 101 6.56 6.71 -2.80
N THR A 102 6.87 6.86 -4.09
CA THR A 102 5.89 6.73 -5.17
C THR A 102 5.30 5.32 -5.22
N CYS A 103 6.13 4.28 -5.14
CA CYS A 103 5.64 2.89 -5.07
C CYS A 103 4.76 2.64 -3.84
N LEU A 104 5.16 3.15 -2.67
CA LEU A 104 4.35 3.02 -1.45
C LEU A 104 3.01 3.74 -1.58
N SER A 105 3.01 4.95 -2.16
CA SER A 105 1.78 5.71 -2.42
C SER A 105 0.83 4.96 -3.36
N LEU A 106 1.34 4.41 -4.47
CA LEU A 106 0.56 3.60 -5.41
C LEU A 106 -0.07 2.38 -4.71
N LEU A 107 0.71 1.67 -3.89
CA LEU A 107 0.23 0.51 -3.14
C LEU A 107 -0.90 0.88 -2.16
N MET A 108 -0.73 1.98 -1.42
CA MET A 108 -1.72 2.47 -0.47
C MET A 108 -2.99 3.00 -1.16
N ASN A 109 -2.85 3.63 -2.32
CA ASN A 109 -3.97 4.11 -3.12
C ASN A 109 -4.78 2.97 -3.73
N PHE A 110 -4.10 1.91 -4.19
CA PHE A 110 -4.74 0.68 -4.64
C PHE A 110 -5.63 0.09 -3.53
N SER A 111 -5.08 -0.12 -2.34
CA SER A 111 -5.85 -0.61 -1.19
C SER A 111 -7.02 0.31 -0.81
N ARG A 112 -6.80 1.63 -0.78
CA ARG A 112 -7.86 2.60 -0.44
C ARG A 112 -9.02 2.58 -1.46
N LYS A 113 -8.73 2.44 -2.75
CA LYS A 113 -9.76 2.36 -3.80
C LYS A 113 -10.66 1.15 -3.59
N HIS A 114 -10.07 0.01 -3.25
CA HIS A 114 -10.82 -1.24 -3.00
C HIS A 114 -11.45 -1.33 -1.61
N SER A 115 -11.05 -0.46 -0.67
CA SER A 115 -11.68 -0.34 0.66
C SER A 115 -12.90 0.59 0.67
N LYS A 116 -13.01 1.54 -0.26
CA LYS A 116 -14.08 2.56 -0.29
C LYS A 116 -15.38 2.13 -0.99
N ASP A 117 -15.40 1.02 -1.71
CA ASP A 117 -16.64 0.50 -2.33
C ASP A 117 -17.68 -0.01 -1.29
N GLY A 118 -17.34 -0.01 0.01
CA GLY A 118 -18.23 -0.46 1.09
C GLY A 118 -18.89 0.64 1.94
N ARG A 119 -18.78 1.94 1.63
CA ARG A 119 -19.39 3.03 2.43
C ARG A 119 -20.24 3.97 1.56
N GLN A 120 -21.56 3.83 1.64
CA GLN A 120 -22.49 4.88 1.22
C GLN A 120 -22.72 5.85 2.39
N PRO A 121 -22.83 7.17 2.15
CA PRO A 121 -23.23 8.14 3.16
C PRO A 121 -24.73 8.00 3.49
N SER A 122 -25.07 8.38 4.72
CA SER A 122 -26.40 8.38 5.35
C SER A 122 -27.47 9.08 4.52
#